data_AF-D7R4Q9-F1
#
_entry.id   AF-D7R4Q9-F1
#
_cell.length_a   1.000
_cell.length_b   1.000
_cell.length_c   1.000
_cell.angle_alpha   90.00
_cell.angle_beta   90.00
_cell.angle_gamma   90.00
#
_symmetry.space_group_name_H-M   'P 1'
#
loop_
_entity.id
_entity.type
_entity.pdbx_description
1 polymer ?
#
loop_
_entity_poly.entity_id
_entity_poly.type
_entity_poly.pdbx_seq_one_letter_code
_entity_poly.pdbx_strand_id
1 'polypeptide(L)'
;MYADYMASFRENMKKFLDAGTIVDIEVGLGPAGEMRYPSYPQSQGWVFPGIGEFICYDKYLEADFKAAAAKAGHPEWELPDDAGEYNDTPEKTQFFKDNGTYLTEKGKFFLSWYSNKLIKHGDKILEEANKVFLGCRVQLAIKISGIHWWYRVPNHA
;
A
#
# COMPACT_ATOMS: atom_id res chain seq x y z
N MET A 1 -6.08 -0.31 18.54
CA MET A 1 -4.69 -0.82 18.56
C MET A 1 -3.67 0.24 18.15
N TYR A 2 -3.62 0.71 16.89
CA TYR A 2 -2.62 1.72 16.48
C TYR A 2 -2.76 3.02 17.28
N ALA A 3 -3.96 3.58 17.37
CA ALA A 3 -4.26 4.78 18.14
C ALA A 3 -3.89 4.62 19.63
N ASP A 4 -4.29 3.51 20.25
CA ASP A 4 -4.02 3.23 21.67
C ASP A 4 -2.51 3.15 21.96
N TYR A 5 -1.75 2.53 21.06
CA TYR A 5 -0.29 2.46 21.16
C TYR A 5 0.34 3.85 21.09
N MET A 6 -0.08 4.67 20.11
CA MET A 6 0.40 6.05 19.98
C MET A 6 0.02 6.90 21.19
N ALA A 7 -1.20 6.73 21.74
CA ALA A 7 -1.67 7.45 22.92
C ALA A 7 -0.81 7.11 24.15
N SER A 8 -0.56 5.82 24.37
CA SER A 8 0.34 5.37 25.44
C SER A 8 1.76 5.90 25.26
N PHE A 9 2.28 5.93 24.03
CA PHE A 9 3.58 6.52 23.72
C PHE A 9 3.62 8.01 24.07
N ARG A 10 2.61 8.80 23.67
CA ARG A 10 2.52 10.22 24.02
C ARG A 10 2.56 10.46 25.52
N GLU A 11 1.80 9.69 26.30
CA GLU A 11 1.74 9.84 27.75
C GLU A 11 3.08 9.52 28.41
N ASN A 12 3.66 8.36 28.07
CA ASN A 12 4.88 7.88 28.70
C ASN A 12 6.14 8.65 28.25
N MET A 13 6.12 9.19 27.03
CA MET A 13 7.23 9.98 26.46
C MET A 13 7.04 11.49 26.59
N LYS A 14 6.02 11.95 27.33
CA LYS A 14 5.66 13.38 27.46
C LYS A 14 6.86 14.27 27.78
N LYS A 15 7.74 13.86 28.70
CA LYS A 15 8.93 14.64 29.07
C LYS A 15 9.86 14.91 27.88
N PHE A 16 9.99 13.96 26.95
CA PHE A 16 10.85 14.08 25.77
C PHE A 16 10.19 14.90 24.67
N LEU A 17 8.86 14.78 24.53
CA LEU A 17 8.05 15.61 23.65
C LEU A 17 8.08 17.09 24.08
N ASP A 18 7.91 17.35 25.38
CA ASP A 18 7.93 18.71 25.93
C ASP A 18 9.32 19.35 25.81
N ALA A 19 10.38 18.56 26.02
CA ALA A 19 11.77 18.99 25.88
C ALA A 19 12.22 19.21 24.42
N GLY A 20 11.42 18.81 23.43
CA GLY A 20 11.77 18.91 22.02
C GLY A 20 12.84 17.91 21.57
N THR A 21 13.05 16.83 22.34
CA THR A 21 13.95 15.74 21.97
C THR A 21 13.38 14.91 20.83
N ILE A 22 12.07 14.66 20.87
CA ILE A 22 11.33 14.00 19.79
C ILE A 22 10.82 15.11 18.89
N VAL A 23 11.27 15.12 17.63
CA VAL A 23 10.94 16.16 16.64
C VAL A 23 10.01 15.67 15.54
N ASP A 24 9.97 14.36 15.33
CA ASP A 24 9.09 13.69 14.38
C ASP A 24 8.49 12.42 14.98
N ILE A 25 7.34 12.03 14.45
CA ILE A 25 6.71 10.74 14.68
C ILE A 25 6.45 10.13 13.30
N GLU A 26 7.21 9.10 12.99
CA GLU A 26 6.98 8.32 11.79
C GLU A 26 6.00 7.19 12.06
N VAL A 27 4.83 7.26 11.42
CA VAL A 27 3.75 6.29 11.60
C VAL A 27 3.91 5.19 10.56
N GLY A 28 4.22 3.98 11.02
CA GLY A 28 4.38 2.82 10.15
C GLY A 28 3.04 2.36 9.56
N LEU A 29 2.97 2.21 8.23
CA LEU A 29 1.74 1.92 7.48
C LEU A 29 1.76 0.59 6.70
N GLY A 30 2.72 -0.29 6.99
CA GLY A 30 2.86 -1.54 6.26
C GLY A 30 4.22 -2.23 6.48
N PRO A 31 4.61 -3.15 5.58
CA PRO A 31 5.88 -3.86 5.65
C PRO A 31 7.06 -2.88 5.72
N ALA A 32 8.02 -3.15 6.61
CA ALA A 32 9.13 -2.24 6.90
C ALA A 32 8.73 -0.82 7.32
N GLY A 33 7.48 -0.62 7.78
CA GLY A 33 6.93 0.70 8.13
C GLY A 33 6.42 1.52 6.94
N GLU A 34 6.59 1.03 5.71
CA GLU A 34 6.27 1.76 4.48
C GLU A 34 4.79 1.59 4.10
N MET A 35 4.18 2.64 3.54
CA MET A 35 2.80 2.59 3.03
C MET A 35 2.75 1.85 1.68
N ARG A 36 2.77 0.52 1.74
CA ARG A 36 2.73 -0.36 0.56
C ARG A 36 2.23 -1.75 0.90
N TYR A 37 2.02 -2.53 -0.15
CA TYR A 37 1.86 -3.98 -0.05
C TYR A 37 3.21 -4.71 0.03
N PRO A 38 3.26 -5.94 0.57
CA PRO A 38 4.45 -6.77 0.56
C PRO A 38 4.63 -7.49 -0.80
N SER A 39 4.66 -6.74 -1.91
CA SER A 39 4.67 -7.29 -3.28
C SER A 39 6.00 -7.92 -3.73
N TYR A 40 7.09 -7.67 -3.01
CA TYR A 40 8.43 -8.21 -3.27
C TYR A 40 9.02 -8.96 -2.05
N PRO A 41 8.36 -10.02 -1.56
CA PRO A 41 8.79 -10.72 -0.35
C PRO A 41 9.97 -11.65 -0.64
N GLN A 42 11.17 -11.27 -0.22
CA GLN A 42 12.37 -12.15 -0.29
C GLN A 42 12.13 -13.51 0.37
N SER A 43 11.32 -13.55 1.43
CA SER A 43 10.95 -14.78 2.15
C SER A 43 10.11 -15.76 1.33
N GLN A 44 9.48 -15.31 0.24
CA GLN A 44 8.72 -16.17 -0.68
C GLN A 44 9.45 -16.36 -2.02
N GLY A 45 10.75 -16.06 -2.07
CA GLY A 45 11.58 -16.31 -3.25
C GLY A 45 11.55 -15.23 -4.32
N TRP A 46 10.97 -14.06 -4.06
CA TRP A 46 11.14 -12.90 -4.93
C TRP A 46 12.61 -12.47 -4.97
N VAL A 47 13.12 -12.22 -6.17
CA VAL A 47 14.48 -11.75 -6.44
C VAL A 47 14.42 -10.55 -7.38
N PHE A 48 15.15 -9.50 -7.03
CA PHE A 48 15.28 -8.32 -7.88
C PHE A 48 15.83 -8.67 -9.28
N PRO A 49 15.29 -8.12 -10.39
CA PRO A 49 14.25 -7.09 -10.47
C PRO A 49 12.86 -7.65 -10.84
N GLY A 50 12.43 -8.78 -10.27
CA GLY A 50 11.10 -9.35 -10.56
C GLY A 50 9.95 -8.36 -10.34
N ILE A 51 8.89 -8.48 -11.14
CA ILE A 51 7.71 -7.58 -11.07
C ILE A 51 6.97 -7.63 -9.73
N GLY A 52 7.12 -8.72 -8.96
CA GLY A 52 6.34 -8.91 -7.75
C GLY A 52 4.91 -9.42 -8.05
N GLU A 53 4.05 -9.43 -7.03
CA GLU A 53 2.65 -9.84 -7.17
C GLU A 53 1.69 -8.87 -6.47
N PHE A 54 0.43 -8.87 -6.94
CA PHE A 54 -0.65 -8.16 -6.26
C PHE A 54 -1.02 -8.89 -4.96
N ILE A 55 -0.84 -8.24 -3.82
CA ILE A 55 -1.20 -8.82 -2.51
C ILE A 55 -2.60 -8.32 -2.11
N CYS A 56 -3.65 -8.93 -2.69
CA CYS A 56 -5.06 -8.59 -2.41
C CYS A 56 -6.01 -9.79 -2.31
N TYR A 57 -5.47 -11.01 -2.20
CA TYR A 57 -6.25 -12.26 -2.20
C TYR A 57 -6.70 -12.71 -0.79
N ASP A 58 -6.63 -11.83 0.21
CA ASP A 58 -7.28 -12.12 1.48
C ASP A 58 -8.80 -11.90 1.35
N LYS A 59 -9.58 -12.70 2.08
CA LYS A 59 -11.05 -12.68 2.00
C LYS A 59 -11.69 -11.30 2.21
N TYR A 60 -11.03 -10.36 2.90
CA TYR A 60 -11.58 -9.03 3.14
C TYR A 60 -11.38 -8.12 1.93
N LEU A 61 -10.17 -8.09 1.37
CA LEU A 61 -9.88 -7.33 0.15
C LEU A 61 -10.61 -7.91 -1.07
N GLU A 62 -10.72 -9.24 -1.18
CA GLU A 62 -11.52 -9.88 -2.23
C GLU A 62 -12.99 -9.47 -2.16
N ALA A 63 -13.62 -9.56 -0.98
CA ALA A 63 -15.01 -9.17 -0.79
C ALA A 63 -15.23 -7.67 -1.06
N ASP A 64 -14.27 -6.82 -0.68
CA ASP A 64 -14.33 -5.39 -0.97
C ASP A 64 -14.23 -5.10 -2.47
N PHE A 65 -13.29 -5.73 -3.18
CA PHE A 65 -13.17 -5.60 -4.64
C PHE A 65 -14.47 -6.03 -5.31
N LYS A 66 -15.04 -7.17 -4.91
CA LYS A 66 -16.31 -7.67 -5.44
C LYS A 66 -17.46 -6.69 -5.25
N ALA A 67 -17.59 -6.09 -4.06
CA ALA A 67 -18.59 -5.07 -3.81
C ALA A 67 -18.34 -3.80 -4.65
N ALA A 68 -17.09 -3.37 -4.81
CA ALA A 68 -16.73 -2.22 -5.62
C ALA A 68 -17.03 -2.44 -7.11
N ALA A 69 -16.71 -3.62 -7.64
CA ALA A 69 -16.95 -4.00 -9.02
C ALA A 69 -18.45 -4.10 -9.33
N ALA A 70 -19.22 -4.76 -8.47
CA ALA A 70 -20.69 -4.81 -8.59
C ALA A 70 -21.31 -3.41 -8.57
N LYS A 71 -20.84 -2.52 -7.69
CA LYS A 71 -21.29 -1.12 -7.64
C LYS A 71 -20.94 -0.33 -8.91
N ALA A 72 -19.83 -0.67 -9.57
CA ALA A 72 -19.44 -0.10 -10.85
C ALA A 72 -20.22 -0.66 -12.04
N GLY A 73 -21.15 -1.60 -11.83
CA GLY A 73 -21.93 -2.25 -12.89
C GLY A 73 -21.26 -3.48 -13.49
N HIS A 74 -20.15 -3.95 -12.89
CA HIS A 74 -19.35 -5.07 -13.37
C HIS A 74 -19.19 -6.17 -12.32
N PRO A 75 -20.29 -6.81 -11.87
CA PRO A 75 -20.21 -7.89 -10.87
C PRO A 75 -19.38 -9.11 -11.35
N GLU A 76 -19.20 -9.26 -12.65
CA GLU A 76 -18.39 -10.29 -13.30
C GLU A 76 -16.88 -10.07 -13.18
N TRP A 77 -16.42 -8.88 -12.77
CA TRP A 77 -14.99 -8.63 -12.64
C TRP A 77 -14.40 -9.39 -11.44
N GLU A 78 -13.30 -10.08 -11.72
CA GLU A 78 -12.43 -10.74 -10.76
C GLU A 78 -11.12 -9.98 -10.60
N LEU A 79 -10.36 -10.30 -9.54
CA LEU A 79 -8.97 -9.89 -9.41
C LEU A 79 -8.14 -10.39 -10.62
N PRO A 80 -7.00 -9.75 -10.95
CA PRO A 80 -6.15 -10.21 -12.04
C PRO A 80 -5.70 -11.66 -11.84
N ASP A 81 -5.84 -12.45 -12.90
CA ASP A 81 -5.39 -13.84 -13.03
C ASP A 81 -4.27 -13.97 -14.09
N ASP A 82 -3.83 -12.85 -14.65
CA ASP A 82 -2.96 -12.76 -15.82
C ASP A 82 -1.72 -11.87 -15.57
N ALA A 83 -1.44 -11.59 -14.29
CA ALA A 83 -0.36 -10.72 -13.82
C ALA A 83 1.00 -11.42 -13.66
N GLY A 84 1.07 -12.74 -13.83
CA GLY A 84 2.30 -13.53 -13.67
C GLY A 84 2.65 -13.80 -12.21
N GLU A 85 3.90 -14.17 -11.97
CA GLU A 85 4.44 -14.47 -10.64
C GLU A 85 5.56 -13.49 -10.23
N TYR A 86 5.98 -13.56 -8.96
CA TYR A 86 6.99 -12.67 -8.36
C TYR A 86 8.19 -12.34 -9.25
N ASN A 87 8.75 -13.32 -9.94
CA ASN A 87 10.03 -13.22 -10.66
C ASN A 87 9.88 -13.04 -12.18
N ASP A 88 8.67 -12.83 -12.67
CA ASP A 88 8.46 -12.53 -14.08
C ASP A 88 9.00 -11.15 -14.47
N THR A 89 9.13 -10.95 -15.77
CA THR A 89 9.35 -9.65 -16.40
C THR A 89 8.04 -9.21 -17.06
N PRO A 90 7.78 -7.88 -17.22
CA PRO A 90 6.48 -7.39 -17.68
C PRO A 90 5.99 -8.03 -18.98
N GLU A 91 6.88 -8.23 -19.94
CA GLU A 91 6.57 -8.81 -21.26
C GLU A 91 6.11 -10.27 -21.22
N LYS A 92 6.35 -10.99 -20.11
CA LYS A 92 5.90 -12.37 -19.92
C LYS A 92 4.46 -12.48 -19.46
N THR A 93 3.83 -11.38 -19.05
CA THR A 93 2.48 -11.39 -18.46
C THR A 93 1.50 -10.69 -19.38
N GLN A 94 0.23 -11.14 -19.39
CA GLN A 94 -0.78 -10.45 -20.20
C GLN A 94 -1.18 -9.12 -19.56
N PHE A 95 -1.08 -9.02 -18.23
CA PHE A 95 -1.42 -7.81 -17.51
C PHE A 95 -0.45 -6.67 -17.81
N PHE A 96 0.87 -6.91 -17.76
CA PHE A 96 1.89 -5.85 -17.80
C PHE A 96 2.60 -5.66 -19.15
N LYS A 97 2.43 -6.57 -20.13
CA LYS A 97 2.98 -6.37 -21.47
C LYS A 97 2.44 -5.10 -22.14
N ASP A 98 3.11 -4.66 -23.21
CA ASP A 98 2.61 -3.56 -24.06
C ASP A 98 1.16 -3.82 -24.52
N ASN A 99 0.30 -2.82 -24.37
CA ASN A 99 -1.15 -2.93 -24.62
C ASN A 99 -1.86 -4.03 -23.81
N GLY A 100 -1.30 -4.38 -22.64
CA GLY A 100 -1.83 -5.41 -21.74
C GLY A 100 -3.07 -4.99 -20.95
N THR A 101 -3.53 -5.91 -20.09
CA THR A 101 -4.75 -5.74 -19.29
C THR A 101 -4.71 -4.48 -18.42
N TYR A 102 -3.54 -4.02 -17.97
CA TYR A 102 -3.39 -2.79 -17.18
C TYR A 102 -3.96 -1.52 -17.85
N LEU A 103 -4.08 -1.50 -19.19
CA LEU A 103 -4.65 -0.39 -19.96
C LEU A 103 -6.15 -0.51 -20.22
N THR A 104 -6.73 -1.69 -20.03
CA THR A 104 -8.16 -1.95 -20.17
C THR A 104 -8.97 -1.25 -19.08
N GLU A 105 -10.27 -1.15 -19.28
CA GLU A 105 -11.17 -0.59 -18.26
C GLU A 105 -11.11 -1.38 -16.95
N LYS A 106 -11.19 -2.72 -17.02
CA LYS A 106 -11.05 -3.62 -15.86
C LYS A 106 -9.71 -3.42 -15.15
N GLY A 107 -8.61 -3.37 -15.89
CA GLY A 107 -7.26 -3.19 -15.32
C GLY A 107 -7.09 -1.84 -14.63
N LYS A 108 -7.54 -0.75 -15.27
CA LYS A 108 -7.51 0.60 -14.67
C LYS A 108 -8.40 0.69 -13.44
N PHE A 109 -9.57 0.07 -13.46
CA PHE A 109 -10.45 -0.01 -12.31
C PHE A 109 -9.77 -0.75 -11.15
N PHE A 110 -9.20 -1.92 -11.41
CA PHE A 110 -8.46 -2.70 -10.42
C PHE A 110 -7.29 -1.91 -9.82
N LEU A 111 -6.41 -1.32 -10.65
CA LEU A 111 -5.26 -0.55 -10.18
C LEU A 111 -5.68 0.68 -9.36
N SER A 112 -6.76 1.34 -9.78
CA SER A 112 -7.34 2.46 -9.03
C SER A 112 -7.92 1.99 -7.69
N TRP A 113 -8.63 0.87 -7.65
CA TRP A 113 -9.13 0.29 -6.40
C TRP A 113 -7.99 -0.09 -5.46
N TYR A 114 -6.97 -0.81 -5.97
CA TYR A 114 -5.87 -1.37 -5.20
C TYR A 114 -4.99 -0.27 -4.58
N SER A 115 -4.57 0.72 -5.39
CA SER A 115 -3.80 1.88 -4.90
C SER A 115 -4.59 2.73 -3.89
N ASN A 116 -5.89 2.94 -4.12
CA ASN A 116 -6.73 3.71 -3.20
C ASN A 116 -6.91 3.04 -1.83
N LYS A 117 -6.67 1.73 -1.70
CA LYS A 117 -6.66 1.08 -0.38
C LYS A 117 -5.54 1.59 0.49
N LEU A 118 -4.34 1.76 -0.07
CA LEU A 118 -3.21 2.33 0.68
C LEU A 118 -3.47 3.77 1.08
N ILE A 119 -4.00 4.60 0.17
CA ILE A 119 -4.34 6.00 0.47
C ILE A 119 -5.34 6.07 1.62
N LYS A 120 -6.46 5.32 1.53
CA LYS A 120 -7.48 5.30 2.59
C LYS A 120 -6.97 4.70 3.90
N HIS A 121 -6.03 3.76 3.83
CA HIS A 121 -5.39 3.18 5.00
C HIS A 121 -4.53 4.21 5.73
N GLY A 122 -3.65 4.88 4.98
CA GLY A 122 -2.79 5.94 5.51
C GLY A 122 -3.59 7.10 6.09
N ASP A 123 -4.61 7.58 5.38
CA ASP A 123 -5.49 8.68 5.81
C ASP A 123 -6.15 8.38 7.16
N LYS A 124 -6.79 7.21 7.30
CA LYS A 124 -7.45 6.81 8.56
C LYS A 124 -6.49 6.73 9.74
N ILE A 125 -5.29 6.17 9.53
CA ILE A 125 -4.32 6.01 10.62
C ILE A 125 -3.68 7.36 10.98
N LEU A 126 -3.38 8.20 10.00
CA LEU A 126 -2.84 9.53 10.23
C LEU A 126 -3.85 10.46 10.91
N GLU A 127 -5.15 10.30 10.64
CA GLU A 127 -6.19 11.03 11.35
C GLU A 127 -6.12 10.72 12.86
N GLU A 128 -5.98 9.45 13.23
CA GLU A 128 -5.81 9.03 14.63
C GLU A 128 -4.48 9.50 15.21
N ALA A 129 -3.38 9.40 14.47
CA ALA A 129 -2.07 9.91 14.90
C ALA A 129 -2.13 11.42 15.17
N ASN A 130 -2.80 12.19 14.31
CA ASN A 130 -2.98 13.63 14.49
C ASN A 130 -3.81 13.95 15.74
N LYS A 131 -4.91 13.23 16.00
CA LYS A 131 -5.68 13.38 17.25
C LYS A 131 -4.80 13.10 18.48
N VAL A 132 -4.00 12.03 18.42
CA VAL A 132 -3.12 11.65 19.52
C VAL A 132 -2.06 12.70 19.77
N PHE A 133 -1.32 13.17 18.76
CA PHE A 133 -0.19 14.09 18.94
C PHE A 133 -0.58 15.57 18.84
N LEU A 134 -1.87 15.89 18.82
CA LEU A 134 -2.36 17.26 18.79
C LEU A 134 -1.77 18.09 19.95
N GLY A 135 -1.15 19.22 19.59
CA GLY A 135 -0.51 20.13 20.54
C GLY A 135 0.93 19.76 20.93
N CYS A 136 1.46 18.62 20.48
CA CYS A 136 2.88 18.31 20.59
C CYS A 136 3.67 19.04 19.49
N ARG A 137 4.90 19.46 19.79
CA ARG A 137 5.80 20.13 18.83
C ARG A 137 6.56 19.10 17.97
N VAL A 138 5.80 18.29 17.22
CA VAL A 138 6.33 17.20 16.37
C VAL A 138 5.77 17.30 14.95
N GLN A 139 6.51 16.75 13.99
CA GLN A 139 6.02 16.51 12.63
C GLN A 139 5.54 15.06 12.49
N LEU A 140 4.38 14.83 11.87
CA LEU A 140 3.96 13.48 11.47
C LEU A 140 4.53 13.15 10.11
N ALA A 141 5.09 11.95 9.97
CA ALA A 141 5.67 11.46 8.74
C ALA A 141 5.20 10.03 8.43
N ILE A 142 5.31 9.67 7.14
CA ILE A 142 5.13 8.31 6.66
C ILE A 142 6.32 7.95 5.76
N LYS A 143 6.60 6.66 5.60
CA LYS A 143 7.56 6.18 4.61
C LYS A 143 6.85 5.71 3.33
N ILE A 144 7.35 6.16 2.19
CA ILE A 144 6.99 5.67 0.87
C ILE A 144 8.19 4.88 0.33
N SER A 145 7.95 3.68 -0.17
CA SER A 145 9.04 2.83 -0.66
C SER A 145 9.54 3.28 -2.03
N GLY A 146 10.85 3.16 -2.25
CA GLY A 146 11.51 3.49 -3.52
C GLY A 146 11.51 2.32 -4.49
N ILE A 147 10.39 2.09 -5.18
CA ILE A 147 10.25 1.05 -6.21
C ILE A 147 10.80 1.60 -7.54
N HIS A 148 12.08 1.35 -7.81
CA HIS A 148 12.81 1.96 -8.93
C HIS A 148 13.00 1.04 -10.13
N TRP A 149 12.85 -0.27 -9.97
CA TRP A 149 12.86 -1.21 -11.09
C TRP A 149 11.60 -1.02 -11.93
N TRP A 150 11.67 -1.34 -13.23
CA TRP A 150 10.62 -1.10 -14.22
C TRP A 150 10.11 0.34 -14.38
N TYR A 151 10.67 1.31 -13.66
CA TYR A 151 10.28 2.73 -13.79
C TYR A 151 10.47 3.30 -15.21
N ARG A 152 11.37 2.71 -16.00
CA ARG A 152 11.67 3.16 -17.38
C ARG A 152 10.85 2.46 -18.47
N VAL A 153 9.87 1.64 -18.09
CA VAL A 153 8.93 1.00 -19.04
C VAL A 153 7.50 1.45 -18.76
N PRO A 154 6.61 1.50 -19.78
CA PRO A 154 5.28 2.12 -19.66
C PRO A 154 4.37 1.52 -18.58
N ASN A 155 4.57 0.26 -18.24
CA ASN A 155 3.72 -0.47 -17.29
C ASN A 155 4.08 -0.22 -15.82
N HIS A 156 5.30 0.25 -15.50
CA HIS A 156 5.78 0.47 -14.12
C HIS A 156 5.43 -0.70 -13.16
N ALA A 157 5.58 -1.94 -13.64
CA ALA A 157 5.24 -3.15 -12.87
C ALA A 157 6.08 -3.25 -11.59
#